data_AF-A0A1H2DMV4-F1
#
_entry.id   AF-A0A1H2DMV4-F1
#
_cell.length_a   1.000
_cell.length_b   1.000
_cell.length_c   1.000
_cell.angle_alpha   90.00
_cell.angle_beta   90.00
_cell.angle_gamma   90.00
#
_symmetry.space_group_name_H-M   'P 1'
#
loop_
_entity.id
_entity.type
_entity.pdbx_description
1 polymer ?
#
loop_
_entity_poly.entity_id
_entity_poly.type
_entity_poly.pdbx_seq_one_letter_code
_entity_poly.pdbx_strand_id
1 'polypeptide(L)'
;MKKKFIHINVFCYLCIAAFLAITITTSIKSGYPWATTCYNCVLGRQICPLGIDPYGFISAAITNDPEIYVDATNIRMRLGNAIDIDPEMILRLPDKSLITAKQLALIKKDMDYEVTTCRIKVKDAATFCPLCGNCDRVCPINLPVLKIIKDLKDDGKF
;
A
#
# COMPACT_ATOMS: atom_id res chain seq x y z
N MET A 1 36.93 -14.23 22.64
CA MET A 1 35.77 -14.47 21.76
C MET A 1 34.41 -14.29 22.45
N LYS A 2 34.14 -14.90 23.62
CA LYS A 2 32.84 -14.79 24.32
C LYS A 2 32.33 -13.36 24.57
N LYS A 3 33.17 -12.42 25.04
CA LYS A 3 32.75 -11.03 25.30
C LYS A 3 32.28 -10.28 24.05
N LYS A 4 32.95 -10.46 22.90
CA LYS A 4 32.56 -9.83 21.63
C LYS A 4 31.20 -10.35 21.14
N PHE A 5 30.95 -11.66 21.26
CA PHE A 5 29.64 -12.26 20.95
C PHE A 5 28.51 -11.72 21.84
N ILE A 6 28.78 -11.52 23.14
CA ILE A 6 27.80 -10.91 24.05
C ILE A 6 27.45 -9.49 23.61
N HIS A 7 28.44 -8.65 23.26
CA HIS A 7 28.17 -7.29 22.79
C HIS A 7 27.37 -7.26 21.48
N ILE A 8 27.68 -8.16 20.53
CA ILE A 8 26.90 -8.29 19.28
C ILE A 8 25.46 -8.70 19.59
N ASN A 9 25.25 -9.70 20.44
CA ASN A 9 23.90 -10.15 20.80
C ASN A 9 23.09 -9.07 21.52
N VAL A 10 23.71 -8.34 22.46
CA VAL A 10 23.06 -7.22 23.15
C VAL A 10 22.73 -6.10 22.16
N PHE A 11 23.64 -5.76 21.25
CA PHE A 11 23.39 -4.77 20.21
C PHE A 11 22.23 -5.19 19.30
N CYS A 12 22.23 -6.42 18.80
CA CYS A 12 21.12 -6.96 18.01
C CYS A 12 19.79 -6.91 18.75
N TYR A 13 19.78 -7.26 20.04
CA TYR A 13 18.59 -7.19 20.88
C TYR A 13 18.08 -5.75 21.03
N LEU A 14 18.97 -4.79 21.27
CA LEU A 14 18.62 -3.36 21.33
C LEU A 14 18.07 -2.84 20.00
N CYS A 15 18.66 -3.25 18.87
CA CYS A 15 18.15 -2.88 17.55
C CYS A 15 16.74 -3.44 17.30
N ILE A 16 16.49 -4.72 17.65
CA ILE A 16 15.17 -5.34 17.51
C ILE A 16 14.15 -4.65 18.42
N ALA A 17 14.51 -4.40 19.68
CA ALA A 17 13.64 -3.70 20.63
C ALA A 17 13.29 -2.28 20.16
N ALA A 18 14.28 -1.53 19.65
CA ALA A 18 14.07 -0.21 19.08
C ALA A 18 13.16 -0.27 17.85
N PHE A 19 13.38 -1.22 16.93
CA PHE A 19 12.53 -1.40 15.75
C PHE A 19 11.07 -1.72 16.12
N LEU A 20 10.85 -2.64 17.07
CA LEU A 20 9.51 -2.98 17.55
C LEU A 20 8.84 -1.77 18.22
N ALA A 21 9.57 -1.05 19.09
CA ALA A 21 9.05 0.13 19.77
C ALA A 21 8.64 1.23 18.76
N ILE A 22 9.46 1.46 17.72
CA ILE A 22 9.15 2.42 16.66
C ILE A 22 7.87 2.00 15.93
N THR A 23 7.77 0.74 15.50
CA THR A 23 6.64 0.22 14.73
C THR A 23 5.31 0.27 15.51
N ILE A 24 5.37 -0.02 16.81
CA ILE A 24 4.20 0.10 17.69
C ILE A 24 3.83 1.58 17.86
N THR A 25 4.82 2.45 18.08
CA THR A 25 4.57 3.89 18.27
C THR A 25 3.98 4.52 17.02
N THR A 26 4.45 4.16 15.82
CA THR A 26 3.92 4.68 14.55
C THR A 26 2.49 4.20 14.29
N SER A 27 2.20 2.92 14.56
CA SER A 27 0.82 2.39 14.41
C SER A 27 -0.16 2.96 15.44
N ILE A 28 0.31 3.34 16.64
CA ILE A 28 -0.51 4.10 17.60
C ILE A 28 -0.77 5.52 17.07
N LYS A 29 0.26 6.20 16.55
CA LYS A 29 0.14 7.56 15.99
C LYS A 29 -0.82 7.63 14.81
N SER A 30 -0.87 6.59 13.97
CA SER A 30 -1.81 6.52 12.86
C SER A 30 -3.24 6.18 13.29
N GLY A 31 -3.48 5.84 14.57
CA GLY A 31 -4.80 5.45 15.06
C GLY A 31 -5.18 3.98 14.82
N TYR A 32 -4.24 3.16 14.34
CA TYR A 32 -4.46 1.76 13.96
C TYR A 32 -3.46 0.79 14.58
N PRO A 33 -3.35 0.70 15.92
CA PRO A 33 -2.40 -0.21 16.58
C PRO A 33 -2.64 -1.68 16.21
N TRP A 34 -3.89 -2.05 15.94
CA TRP A 34 -4.28 -3.39 15.49
C TRP A 34 -3.74 -3.76 14.12
N ALA A 35 -3.29 -2.81 13.29
CA ALA A 35 -2.74 -3.10 11.96
C ALA A 35 -1.51 -4.04 12.05
N THR A 36 -0.76 -3.96 13.15
CA THR A 36 0.42 -4.80 13.43
C THR A 36 0.11 -6.29 13.57
N THR A 37 -1.16 -6.68 13.76
CA THR A 37 -1.56 -8.10 13.83
C THR A 37 -1.83 -8.72 12.47
N CYS A 38 -1.76 -7.93 11.38
CA CYS A 38 -1.91 -8.45 10.03
C CYS A 38 -0.70 -9.32 9.65
N TYR A 39 -0.98 -10.51 9.11
CA TYR A 39 0.04 -11.47 8.68
C TYR A 39 0.07 -11.68 7.15
N ASN A 40 -0.49 -10.74 6.38
CA ASN A 40 -0.44 -10.70 4.91
C ASN A 40 -0.82 -12.02 4.21
N CYS A 41 -2.05 -12.50 4.42
CA CYS A 41 -2.51 -13.81 3.95
C CYS A 41 -3.02 -13.88 2.49
N VAL A 42 -2.86 -12.82 1.69
CA VAL A 42 -3.29 -12.72 0.27
C VAL A 42 -4.80 -12.77 0.01
N LEU A 43 -5.63 -13.28 0.92
CA LEU A 43 -7.09 -13.43 0.74
C LEU A 43 -7.80 -12.12 0.35
N GLY A 44 -7.44 -11.02 1.00
CA GLY A 44 -8.02 -9.71 0.71
C GLY A 44 -7.78 -9.24 -0.73
N ARG A 45 -6.59 -9.54 -1.28
CA ARG A 45 -6.23 -9.21 -2.66
C ARG A 45 -7.05 -10.01 -3.67
N GLN A 46 -7.29 -11.31 -3.39
CA GLN A 46 -8.01 -12.20 -4.30
C GLN A 46 -9.49 -11.82 -4.46
N ILE A 47 -10.10 -11.26 -3.42
CA ILE A 47 -11.52 -10.88 -3.43
C ILE A 47 -11.76 -9.43 -3.87
N CYS A 48 -10.69 -8.63 -4.01
CA CYS A 48 -10.78 -7.24 -4.39
C CYS A 48 -11.11 -7.11 -5.88
N PRO A 49 -12.24 -6.50 -6.28
CA PRO A 49 -12.61 -6.40 -7.70
C PRO A 49 -11.62 -5.55 -8.50
N LEU A 50 -10.98 -4.57 -7.84
CA LEU A 50 -9.95 -3.71 -8.42
C LEU A 50 -8.55 -4.32 -8.36
N GLY A 51 -8.40 -5.49 -7.73
CA GLY A 51 -7.12 -6.15 -7.52
C GLY A 51 -6.15 -5.36 -6.63
N ILE A 52 -6.65 -4.38 -5.87
CA ILE A 52 -5.85 -3.63 -4.89
C ILE A 52 -5.50 -4.56 -3.74
N ASP A 53 -4.23 -4.64 -3.38
CA ASP A 53 -3.77 -5.42 -2.23
C ASP A 53 -4.08 -4.68 -0.91
N PRO A 54 -5.00 -5.19 -0.06
CA PRO A 54 -5.37 -4.49 1.16
C PRO A 54 -4.22 -4.39 2.18
N TYR A 55 -3.18 -5.22 2.04
CA TYR A 55 -1.99 -5.14 2.88
C TYR A 55 -1.22 -3.82 2.69
N GLY A 56 -1.35 -3.15 1.54
CA GLY A 56 -0.79 -1.82 1.34
C GLY A 56 -1.37 -0.81 2.33
N PHE A 57 -2.68 -0.79 2.52
CA PHE A 57 -3.34 0.10 3.50
C PHE A 57 -2.90 -0.20 4.94
N ILE A 58 -2.78 -1.49 5.28
CA ILE A 58 -2.25 -1.92 6.57
C ILE A 58 -0.82 -1.45 6.78
N SER A 59 0.05 -1.64 5.77
CA SER A 59 1.45 -1.25 5.85
C SER A 59 1.59 0.26 6.03
N ALA A 60 0.80 1.03 5.29
CA ALA A 60 0.76 2.48 5.40
C ALA A 60 0.34 2.92 6.81
N ALA A 61 -0.65 2.24 7.40
CA ALA A 61 -1.08 2.50 8.77
C ALA A 61 0.00 2.12 9.79
N ILE A 62 0.73 1.02 9.60
CA ILE A 62 1.85 0.63 10.47
C ILE A 62 2.98 1.65 10.41
N THR A 63 3.34 2.12 9.22
CA THR A 63 4.45 3.08 9.01
C THR A 63 4.03 4.54 9.17
N ASN A 64 2.73 4.81 9.32
CA ASN A 64 2.15 6.15 9.29
C ASN A 64 2.55 6.94 8.03
N ASP A 65 2.54 6.27 6.88
CA ASP A 65 2.98 6.83 5.59
C ASP A 65 2.00 6.46 4.47
N PRO A 66 1.17 7.41 3.99
CA PRO A 66 0.18 7.17 2.95
C PRO A 66 0.78 7.21 1.52
N GLU A 67 2.06 7.56 1.37
CA GLU A 67 2.77 7.66 0.07
C GLU A 67 3.36 6.32 -0.39
N ILE A 68 3.30 5.27 0.44
CA ILE A 68 3.82 3.96 0.04
C ILE A 68 3.03 3.39 -1.14
N TYR A 69 3.70 2.59 -1.97
CA TYR A 69 3.08 1.97 -3.14
C TYR A 69 2.44 0.63 -2.83
N VAL A 70 1.23 0.45 -3.32
CA VAL A 70 0.45 -0.79 -3.28
C VAL A 70 0.23 -1.33 -4.68
N ASP A 71 0.15 -2.66 -4.79
CA ASP A 71 -0.24 -3.31 -6.03
C ASP A 71 -1.74 -3.11 -6.31
N ALA A 72 -2.08 -2.83 -7.57
CA ALA A 72 -3.43 -2.87 -8.10
C ALA A 72 -3.37 -3.52 -9.49
N THR A 73 -4.42 -4.21 -9.94
CA THR A 73 -4.36 -4.91 -11.24
C THR A 73 -5.52 -4.62 -12.18
N ASN A 74 -6.63 -4.08 -11.68
CA ASN A 74 -7.85 -3.87 -12.48
C ASN A 74 -8.33 -2.42 -12.45
N ILE A 75 -7.50 -1.48 -11.98
CA ILE A 75 -7.80 -0.05 -12.09
C ILE A 75 -7.43 0.40 -13.50
N ARG A 76 -8.43 0.78 -14.29
CA ARG A 76 -8.27 1.30 -15.65
C ARG A 76 -8.55 2.79 -15.64
N MET A 77 -7.70 3.58 -16.27
CA MET A 77 -7.87 5.01 -16.38
C MET A 77 -7.21 5.54 -17.65
N ARG A 78 -7.47 6.80 -17.98
CA ARG A 78 -6.78 7.50 -19.07
C ARG A 78 -5.37 7.89 -18.63
N LEU A 79 -4.44 7.90 -19.58
CA LEU A 79 -3.04 8.27 -19.34
C LEU A 79 -2.90 9.67 -18.72
N GLY A 80 -3.72 10.64 -19.17
CA GLY A 80 -3.74 11.98 -18.55
C GLY A 80 -4.03 11.92 -17.05
N ASN A 81 -5.09 11.23 -16.65
CA ASN A 81 -5.45 11.06 -15.24
C ASN A 81 -4.36 10.34 -14.45
N ALA A 82 -3.70 9.34 -15.03
CA ALA A 82 -2.61 8.62 -14.38
C ALA A 82 -1.44 9.56 -14.03
N ILE A 83 -1.08 10.46 -14.96
CA ILE A 83 -0.01 11.45 -14.77
C ILE A 83 -0.40 12.49 -13.71
N ASP A 84 -1.65 12.95 -13.74
CA ASP A 84 -2.14 13.97 -12.80
C ASP A 84 -2.19 13.43 -11.36
N ILE A 85 -2.52 12.15 -11.18
CA ILE A 85 -2.55 11.50 -9.87
C ILE A 85 -1.13 11.26 -9.36
N ASP A 86 -0.32 10.53 -10.13
CA ASP A 86 1.03 10.16 -9.73
C ASP A 86 1.91 9.86 -10.96
N PRO A 87 2.80 10.77 -11.37
CA PRO A 87 3.67 10.58 -12.54
C PRO A 87 4.55 9.32 -12.45
N GLU A 88 4.86 8.88 -11.22
CA GLU A 88 5.72 7.72 -10.97
C GLU A 88 4.92 6.42 -10.76
N MET A 89 3.58 6.45 -10.90
CA MET A 89 2.78 5.24 -10.85
C MET A 89 3.19 4.26 -11.92
N ILE A 90 3.23 2.98 -11.56
CA ILE A 90 3.61 1.92 -12.50
C ILE A 90 2.35 1.44 -13.21
N LEU A 91 2.36 1.55 -14.52
CA LEU A 91 1.32 1.09 -15.43
C LEU A 91 1.75 -0.22 -16.08
N ARG A 92 0.75 -1.04 -16.42
CA ARG A 92 0.91 -2.26 -17.20
C ARG A 92 0.33 -2.05 -18.59
N LEU A 93 1.15 -2.24 -19.61
CA LEU A 93 0.75 -2.20 -21.01
C LEU A 93 0.12 -3.53 -21.46
N PRO A 94 -0.56 -3.58 -22.63
CA PRO A 94 -1.18 -4.80 -23.14
C PRO A 94 -0.19 -5.97 -23.37
N ASP A 95 1.07 -5.65 -23.67
CA ASP A 95 2.17 -6.62 -23.82
C ASP A 95 2.77 -7.08 -22.47
N LYS A 96 2.16 -6.67 -21.35
CA LYS A 96 2.58 -6.91 -19.96
C LYS A 96 3.87 -6.18 -19.54
N SER A 97 4.41 -5.30 -20.38
CA SER A 97 5.53 -4.45 -19.95
C SER A 97 5.08 -3.47 -18.86
N LEU A 98 6.03 -3.10 -17.99
CA LEU A 98 5.83 -2.15 -16.91
C LEU A 98 6.52 -0.84 -17.25
N ILE A 99 5.82 0.26 -17.06
CA ILE A 99 6.32 1.60 -17.39
C ILE A 99 5.72 2.63 -16.43
N THR A 100 6.43 3.71 -16.12
CA THR A 100 5.82 4.80 -15.32
C THR A 100 4.88 5.65 -16.18
N ALA A 101 3.88 6.28 -15.56
CA ALA A 101 2.96 7.19 -16.26
C ALA A 101 3.72 8.30 -17.00
N LYS A 102 4.72 8.90 -16.35
CA LYS A 102 5.61 9.90 -16.95
C LYS A 102 6.36 9.40 -18.17
N GLN A 103 6.96 8.21 -18.11
CA GLN A 103 7.68 7.63 -19.25
C GLN A 103 6.73 7.34 -20.41
N LEU A 104 5.54 6.80 -20.12
CA LEU A 104 4.54 6.53 -21.14
C LEU A 104 4.05 7.81 -21.81
N ALA A 105 3.85 8.90 -21.07
CA ALA A 105 3.47 10.21 -21.59
C ALA A 105 4.45 10.79 -22.62
N LEU A 106 5.74 10.50 -22.46
CA LEU A 106 6.77 10.94 -23.41
C LEU A 106 6.71 10.17 -24.74
N ILE A 107 6.21 8.94 -24.71
CA ILE A 107 6.12 8.05 -25.87
C ILE A 107 4.75 8.17 -26.54
N LYS A 108 3.69 8.25 -25.75
CA LYS A 108 2.29 8.35 -26.17
C LYS A 108 1.80 9.78 -25.99
N LYS A 109 1.60 10.47 -27.11
CA LYS A 109 1.03 11.83 -27.13
C LYS A 109 -0.48 11.86 -26.91
N ASP A 110 -1.16 10.71 -27.03
CA ASP A 110 -2.59 10.59 -26.79
C ASP A 110 -2.85 10.39 -25.29
N MET A 111 -3.40 11.43 -24.66
CA MET A 111 -3.69 11.45 -23.22
C MET A 111 -4.97 10.68 -22.87
N ASP A 112 -5.80 10.36 -23.85
CA ASP A 112 -7.00 9.52 -23.68
C ASP A 112 -6.67 8.02 -23.77
N TYR A 113 -5.40 7.66 -24.04
CA TYR A 113 -4.95 6.28 -24.08
C TYR A 113 -5.26 5.56 -22.76
N GLU A 114 -6.00 4.46 -22.85
CA GLU A 114 -6.40 3.68 -21.67
C GLU A 114 -5.23 2.84 -21.16
N VAL A 115 -4.96 2.95 -19.87
CA VAL A 115 -3.89 2.25 -19.16
C VAL A 115 -4.45 1.49 -17.97
N THR A 116 -3.77 0.41 -17.60
CA THR A 116 -4.09 -0.35 -16.39
C THR A 116 -3.01 -0.14 -15.35
N THR A 117 -3.37 0.23 -14.13
CA THR A 117 -2.43 0.43 -13.03
C THR A 117 -1.85 -0.92 -12.57
N CYS A 118 -0.57 -0.92 -12.24
CA CYS A 118 0.13 -2.03 -11.58
C CYS A 118 0.55 -1.67 -10.15
N ARG A 119 1.10 -0.46 -9.94
CA ARG A 119 1.42 0.07 -8.60
C ARG A 119 1.02 1.53 -8.51
N ILE A 120 0.41 1.90 -7.39
CA ILE A 120 -0.09 3.25 -7.10
C ILE A 120 0.11 3.53 -5.61
N LYS A 121 0.22 4.80 -5.22
CA LYS A 121 0.31 5.17 -3.80
C LYS A 121 -0.98 4.82 -3.06
N VAL A 122 -0.83 4.50 -1.78
CA VAL A 122 -1.93 4.06 -0.93
C VAL A 122 -3.05 5.10 -0.82
N LYS A 123 -2.71 6.39 -0.63
CA LYS A 123 -3.71 7.48 -0.61
C LYS A 123 -4.55 7.51 -1.89
N ASP A 124 -3.90 7.33 -3.05
CA ASP A 124 -4.58 7.45 -4.34
C ASP A 124 -5.40 6.18 -4.62
N ALA A 125 -4.89 5.00 -4.24
CA ALA A 125 -5.64 3.75 -4.29
C ALA A 125 -6.93 3.80 -3.45
N ALA A 126 -6.92 4.51 -2.32
CA ALA A 126 -8.11 4.67 -1.47
C ALA A 126 -9.25 5.38 -2.22
N THR A 127 -8.93 6.36 -3.08
CA THR A 127 -9.93 7.09 -3.87
C THR A 127 -10.69 6.19 -4.84
N PHE A 128 -9.99 5.21 -5.43
CA PHE A 128 -10.58 4.21 -6.33
C PHE A 128 -11.38 3.13 -5.60
N CYS A 129 -11.13 2.89 -4.31
CA CYS A 129 -11.82 1.83 -3.59
C CYS A 129 -13.34 2.11 -3.53
N PRO A 130 -14.20 1.14 -3.93
CA PRO A 130 -15.65 1.28 -3.87
C PRO A 130 -16.22 1.09 -2.45
N LEU A 131 -15.35 0.88 -1.45
CA LEU A 131 -15.72 0.61 -0.07
C LEU A 131 -16.66 -0.59 0.12
N CYS A 132 -16.50 -1.63 -0.71
CA CYS A 132 -17.38 -2.82 -0.70
C CYS A 132 -17.25 -3.74 0.53
N GLY A 133 -16.25 -3.53 1.40
CA GLY A 133 -16.05 -4.32 2.63
C GLY A 133 -15.57 -5.77 2.43
N ASN A 134 -15.24 -6.19 1.21
CA ASN A 134 -14.79 -7.57 0.94
C ASN A 134 -13.51 -7.95 1.70
N CYS A 135 -12.58 -7.01 1.83
CA CYS A 135 -11.31 -7.22 2.55
C CYS A 135 -11.53 -7.57 4.02
N ASP A 136 -12.49 -6.89 4.68
CA ASP A 136 -12.79 -7.09 6.10
C ASP A 136 -13.49 -8.45 6.28
N ARG A 137 -14.49 -8.73 5.43
CA ARG A 137 -15.28 -9.96 5.48
C ARG A 137 -14.46 -11.24 5.28
N VAL A 138 -13.44 -11.20 4.42
CA VAL A 138 -12.59 -12.37 4.17
C VAL A 138 -11.43 -12.49 5.16
N CYS A 139 -11.19 -11.47 5.99
CA CYS A 139 -10.07 -11.47 6.92
C CYS A 139 -10.30 -12.49 8.06
N PRO A 140 -9.43 -13.51 8.23
CA PRO A 140 -9.66 -14.56 9.24
C PRO A 140 -9.61 -14.06 10.69
N ILE A 141 -8.97 -12.91 10.91
CA ILE A 141 -8.85 -12.24 12.21
C ILE A 141 -9.71 -10.96 12.29
N ASN A 142 -10.64 -10.77 11.35
CA ASN A 142 -11.61 -9.67 11.31
C ASN A 142 -10.98 -8.27 11.41
N LEU A 143 -9.86 -8.03 10.71
CA LEU A 143 -9.26 -6.69 10.68
C LEU A 143 -10.18 -5.70 9.95
N PRO A 144 -10.46 -4.51 10.53
CA PRO A 144 -11.32 -3.51 9.91
C PRO A 144 -10.53 -2.65 8.91
N VAL A 145 -10.03 -3.27 7.84
CA VAL A 145 -9.21 -2.62 6.81
C VAL A 145 -9.96 -1.48 6.13
N LEU A 146 -11.27 -1.63 5.95
CA LEU A 146 -12.13 -0.63 5.35
C LEU A 146 -12.11 0.70 6.09
N LYS A 147 -11.89 0.69 7.42
CA LYS A 147 -11.75 1.91 8.22
C LYS A 147 -10.56 2.73 7.75
N ILE A 148 -9.39 2.08 7.60
CA ILE A 148 -8.18 2.74 7.10
C ILE A 148 -8.42 3.33 5.71
N ILE A 149 -9.04 2.55 4.82
CA ILE A 149 -9.31 2.99 3.44
C ILE A 149 -10.25 4.20 3.43
N LYS A 150 -11.28 4.21 4.28
CA LYS A 150 -12.23 5.31 4.38
C LYS A 150 -11.54 6.59 4.87
N ASP A 151 -10.79 6.50 5.96
CA ASP A 151 -10.12 7.66 6.54
C ASP A 151 -9.08 8.23 5.57
N LEU A 152 -8.34 7.38 4.86
CA LEU A 152 -7.43 7.82 3.77
C LEU A 152 -8.17 8.43 2.58
N LYS A 153 -9.39 7.99 2.28
CA LYS A 153 -10.20 8.55 1.19
C LYS A 153 -10.74 9.94 1.53
N ASP A 154 -11.11 10.14 2.80
CA ASP A 154 -11.71 11.38 3.28
C ASP A 154 -10.63 12.45 3.57
N ASP A 155 -9.53 12.07 4.25
CA ASP A 155 -8.50 13.01 4.73
C ASP A 155 -7.19 12.97 3.94
N GLY A 156 -6.97 11.94 3.12
CA GLY A 156 -5.71 11.71 2.39
C GLY A 156 -4.52 11.36 3.29
N LYS A 157 -4.74 11.22 4.59
CA LYS A 157 -3.72 11.09 5.66
C LYS A 157 -4.24 10.21 6.80
N PHE A 158 -3.34 9.92 7.74
CA PHE A 158 -3.61 9.27 9.02
C PHE A 158 -3.73 10.29 10.15
#